data_AF-A0A822BUT8-F1
#
_entry.id   AF-A0A822BUT8-F1
#
_cell.length_a   1.000
_cell.length_b   1.000
_cell.length_c   1.000
_cell.angle_alpha   90.00
_cell.angle_beta   90.00
_cell.angle_gamma   90.00
#
_symmetry.space_group_name_H-M   'P 1'
#
loop_
_entity.id
_entity.type
_entity.pdbx_description
1 polymer ?
#
loop_
_entity_poly.entity_id
_entity_poly.type
_entity_poly.pdbx_seq_one_letter_code
_entity_poly.pdbx_strand_id
1 'polypeptide(L)' 'NHEGIKKVRRSNGKYSCLTESTFNEYANGRLPCDTMRIGDNLNRKSYGTAPALGSNLCADNMI' A
#
# COMPACT_ATOMS: atom_id res chain seq x y z
N ASN A 1 -2.87 7.99 5.88
CA ASN A 1 -3.21 7.51 4.51
C ASN A 1 -4.47 8.14 3.90
N HIS A 2 -5.61 8.25 4.59
CA HIS A 2 -6.84 8.79 4.00
C HIS A 2 -6.77 10.27 3.56
N GLU A 3 -5.87 11.07 4.14
CA GLU A 3 -5.71 12.48 3.77
C GLU A 3 -5.13 12.67 2.36
N GLY A 4 -4.21 11.79 1.95
CA GLY A 4 -3.63 11.79 0.61
C GLY A 4 -4.69 11.55 -0.46
N ILE A 5 -5.58 10.58 -0.25
CA ILE A 5 -6.71 10.30 -1.16
C ILE A 5 -7.65 11.51 -1.23
N LYS A 6 -8.03 12.10 -0.09
CA LYS A 6 -8.89 13.29 -0.07
C LYS A 6 -8.27 14.46 -0.84
N LYS A 7 -6.95 14.63 -0.77
CA LYS A 7 -6.23 15.67 -1.51
C LYS A 7 -6.20 15.39 -3.01
N VAL A 8 -5.98 14.15 -3.43
CA VAL A 8 -6.08 13.74 -4.85
C VAL A 8 -7.47 14.08 -5.40
N ARG A 9 -8.53 13.70 -4.68
CA ARG A 9 -9.94 13.97 -5.05
C ARG A 9 -10.26 15.46 -5.20
N ARG A 10 -9.71 16.30 -4.32
CA ARG A 10 -9.95 17.76 -4.33
C ARG A 10 -9.09 18.51 -5.35
N SER A 11 -7.99 17.92 -5.81
CA SER A 11 -7.00 18.62 -6.63
C SER A 11 -7.27 18.53 -8.14
N ASN A 12 -8.35 17.88 -8.58
CA ASN A 12 -8.77 17.76 -9.99
C ASN A 12 -7.60 17.49 -10.95
N GLY A 13 -6.76 16.50 -10.63
CA GLY A 13 -5.63 16.09 -11.47
C GLY A 13 -4.31 16.86 -11.27
N LYS A 14 -4.27 17.89 -10.42
CA LYS A 14 -3.03 18.66 -10.11
C LYS A 14 -2.17 18.05 -9.00
N TYR A 15 -2.62 16.95 -8.38
CA TYR A 15 -1.93 16.27 -7.30
C TYR A 15 -2.01 14.76 -7.47
N SER A 16 -0.87 14.09 -7.36
CA SER A 16 -0.75 12.64 -7.30
C SER A 16 -0.23 12.23 -5.92
N CYS A 17 -0.68 11.07 -5.43
CA CYS A 17 -0.20 10.48 -4.18
C CYS A 17 0.54 9.19 -4.49
N LEU A 18 1.77 9.07 -4.01
CA LEU A 18 2.49 7.80 -4.03
C LEU A 18 2.07 6.98 -2.81
N THR A 19 1.66 5.74 -3.04
CA THR A 19 1.23 4.80 -1.99
C THR A 19 1.55 3.39 -2.44
N GLU A 20 1.46 2.44 -1.52
CA GLU A 20 1.65 1.02 -1.81
C GLU A 20 0.60 0.52 -2.82
N SER A 21 1.00 -0.39 -3.71
CA SER A 21 0.14 -0.87 -4.80
C SER A 21 -1.13 -1.55 -4.29
N THR A 22 -1.03 -2.31 -3.20
CA THR A 22 -2.15 -2.97 -2.51
C THR A 22 -3.19 -1.97 -2.01
N PHE A 23 -2.73 -0.86 -1.41
CA PHE A 23 -3.61 0.20 -0.95
C PHE A 23 -4.26 0.97 -2.11
N ASN A 24 -3.52 1.17 -3.20
CA ASN A 24 -4.03 1.82 -4.41
C ASN A 24 -5.15 0.99 -5.05
N GLU A 25 -4.93 -0.31 -5.24
CA GLU A 25 -5.94 -1.25 -5.75
C GLU A 25 -7.19 -1.29 -4.86
N TYR A 26 -6.99 -1.32 -3.54
CA TYR A 26 -8.09 -1.25 -2.59
C TYR A 26 -8.90 0.05 -2.67
N ALA A 27 -8.24 1.20 -2.82
CA ALA A 27 -8.92 2.50 -2.93
C ALA A 27 -9.69 2.63 -4.26
N ASN A 28 -9.12 2.13 -5.36
CA ASN A 28 -9.74 2.17 -6.69
C ASN A 28 -11.01 1.31 -6.78
N GLY A 29 -11.06 0.19 -6.05
CA GLY A 29 -12.25 -0.68 -6.01
C GLY A 29 -13.42 -0.15 -5.17
N ARG A 30 -13.30 1.03 -4.57
CA ARG A 30 -14.32 1.60 -3.67
C ARG A 30 -15.01 2.80 -4.28
N LEU A 31 -16.31 2.90 -4.03
CA LEU A 31 -17.11 4.07 -4.36
C LEU A 31 -16.52 5.33 -3.68
N PRO A 32 -16.45 6.47 -4.38
CA PRO A 32 -17.06 6.77 -5.69
C PRO A 32 -16.19 6.46 -6.94
N CYS A 33 -15.25 5.50 -6.88
CA CYS A 33 -14.41 5.09 -8.02
C CYS A 33 -13.67 6.26 -8.71
N ASP A 34 -13.22 7.21 -7.89
CA ASP A 34 -12.62 8.49 -8.33
C ASP A 34 -11.09 8.50 -8.23
N THR A 35 -10.49 7.36 -7.90
CA THR A 35 -9.04 7.16 -7.91
C THR A 35 -8.67 6.17 -9.00
N MET A 36 -7.48 6.35 -9.57
CA MET A 36 -6.92 5.39 -10.52
C MET A 36 -5.43 5.18 -10.27
N ARG A 37 -4.98 3.95 -10.51
CA ARG A 37 -3.56 3.63 -10.63
C ARG A 37 -3.07 4.05 -12.01
N ILE A 38 -1.92 4.71 -12.05
CA ILE A 38 -1.25 5.08 -13.30
C ILE A 38 0.13 4.45 -13.29
N GLY A 39 0.46 3.71 -14.34
CA GLY A 39 1.76 3.08 -14.54
C GLY A 39 2.05 1.87 -13.66
N ASP A 40 3.30 1.42 -13.77
CA ASP A 40 3.83 0.29 -13.03
C ASP A 40 4.39 0.69 -11.67
N ASN A 41 4.57 -0.33 -10.82
CA ASN A 41 5.13 -0.12 -9.50
C ASN A 41 6.60 0.31 -9.62
N LEU A 42 6.95 1.41 -8.95
CA LEU A 42 8.32 1.92 -8.88
C LEU A 42 9.29 0.93 -8.22
N ASN A 43 8.76 0.04 -7.38
CA ASN A 43 9.52 -1.02 -6.72
C ASN A 43 8.64 -2.25 -6.47
N ARG A 44 9.28 -3.35 -6.08
CA ARG A 44 8.62 -4.55 -5.59
C ARG A 44 8.84 -4.63 -4.08
N LYS A 45 7.79 -4.41 -3.31
CA LYS A 45 7.75 -4.63 -1.85
C LYS A 45 6.67 -5.65 -1.53
N SER A 46 6.91 -6.44 -0.50
CA SER A 46 5.99 -7.47 0.00
C SER A 46 5.88 -7.36 1.51
N TYR A 47 4.71 -7.70 2.04
CA TYR A 47 4.51 -7.79 3.48
C TYR A 47 5.04 -9.13 3.98
N GLY A 48 5.69 -9.11 5.14
CA GLY A 48 6.16 -10.29 5.84
C GLY A 48 5.85 -10.18 7.33
N THR A 49 5.65 -11.31 7.98
CA THR A 49 5.50 -11.37 9.43
C THR A 49 6.89 -11.34 10.07
N ALA A 50 7.18 -10.31 10.85
CA ALA A 50 8.43 -10.22 11.61
C ALA A 50 8.14 -10.56 13.07
N PRO A 51 8.40 -11.81 13.52
CA PRO A 51 8.33 -12.13 14.93
C PRO A 51 9.47 -11.45 15.69
N ALA A 52 9.30 -11.28 17.00
CA ALA A 52 10.31 -10.64 17.84
C ALA A 52 11.64 -11.43 17.79
N LEU A 53 12.75 -10.70 17.75
CA LEU A 53 14.09 -11.28 17.77
C LEU A 53 14.26 -12.09 19.07
N GLY A 54 14.54 -13.39 18.94
CA GLY A 54 14.67 -14.31 20.08
C GLY A 54 13.38 -15.04 20.47
N SER A 55 12.27 -14.84 19.76
CA SER A 55 11.08 -15.68 19.94
C SER A 55 11.26 -17.07 19.30
N ASN A 56 10.75 -18.11 19.97
CA ASN A 56 10.73 -19.47 19.43
C ASN A 56 9.79 -19.64 18.21
N LEU A 57 9.15 -18.56 17.73
CA LEU A 57 8.29 -18.56 16.55
C LEU A 57 9.09 -18.59 15.24
N CYS A 58 10.30 -18.05 15.24
CA CYS A 58 11.23 -18.09 14.11
C CYS A 58 12.35 -19.12 14.29
N ALA A 59 12.57 -19.57 15.53
CA ALA A 59 13.61 -20.53 15.90
C ALA A 59 13.08 -21.97 15.89
N ASP A 60 12.19 -22.30 14.95
CA ASP A 60 11.89 -23.70 14.69
C ASP A 60 13.04 -24.24 13.84
N ASN A 61 14.01 -24.83 14.56
CA ASN A 61 15.06 -25.73 14.08
C ASN A 61 15.37 -25.66 12.58
N MET A 62 16.35 -24.82 12.22
CA MET A 62 17.22 -25.15 11.09
C MET A 62 18.02 -26.43 11.46
N ILE A 63 17.38 -27.59 11.36
CA ILE A 63 18.01 -28.92 11.30
C ILE A 63 17.60 -29.53 9.96
#